data_AF-A0A1B6BZ48-F1
#
_entry.id   AF-A0A1B6BZ48-F1
#
_cell.length_a   1.000
_cell.length_b   1.000
_cell.length_c   1.000
_cell.angle_alpha   90.00
_cell.angle_beta   90.00
_cell.angle_gamma   90.00
#
_symmetry.space_group_name_H-M   'P 1'
#
loop_
_entity.id
_entity.type
_entity.pdbx_description
1 polymer ?
#
loop_
_entity_poly.entity_id
_entity_poly.type
_entity_poly.pdbx_seq_one_letter_code
_entity_poly.pdbx_strand_id
1 'polypeptide(L)'
;AGRYSVRQHICYSLEMGVKVKWKSCFIVFVFIFVNLVSGMFTKRHCSHVHPTPNEVVYGVHLEPAHVMRKRNVDQPLRILLYYDFSVYRLDKEKFELINNTVLPEAVHFWEQALMVRKTESIIRLNRKCENNQVFYRKGDPYSYCKNACEEKTMCGEVQVPEQHLEICRTCNATGMDCGAADSKVGEGIADADFVFYVSAMQTERCHKGLTVAYAAHCQQEAALDRPIAGHANLCPDSISTKPQELEILLSTVKHEILHALGFSVSLFAFYRDSKGNPLTAREDNGKPRLNEKLQARQWSDKVIKTVVRKNWVVHGEVVDREVQLMVTPKVVDEVRRHFNCSTLEGAELEDQGEEGTALTHWEKRVFENEAMTGTHTQNPVYSRLTLALMEDTGWYTANYSMAQYLS
;
A
#
# COMPACT_ATOMS: atom_id res chain seq x y z
N ALA A 1 36.58 8.53 2.30
CA ALA A 1 36.91 7.13 2.65
C ALA A 1 36.04 6.52 3.77
N GLY A 2 35.26 7.30 4.55
CA GLY A 2 34.48 6.76 5.69
C GLY A 2 33.06 6.22 5.41
N ARG A 3 32.46 6.40 4.22
CA ARG A 3 31.07 5.96 3.92
C ARG A 3 30.97 4.53 3.36
N TYR A 4 32.05 3.95 2.84
CA TYR A 4 32.08 2.57 2.37
C TYR A 4 32.02 1.54 3.51
N SER A 5 32.42 1.93 4.73
CA SER A 5 32.49 1.04 5.89
C SER A 5 31.11 0.68 6.48
N VAL A 6 30.12 1.58 6.48
CA VAL A 6 28.80 1.31 7.08
C VAL A 6 27.98 0.32 6.25
N ARG A 7 28.00 0.43 4.91
CA ARG A 7 27.27 -0.49 4.01
C ARG A 7 27.81 -1.92 4.05
N GLN A 8 29.14 -2.07 4.11
CA GLN A 8 29.77 -3.37 4.33
C GLN A 8 29.50 -3.93 5.74
N HIS A 9 29.44 -3.07 6.77
CA HIS A 9 29.10 -3.53 8.12
C HIS A 9 27.67 -4.05 8.23
N ILE A 10 26.69 -3.48 7.51
CA ILE A 10 25.33 -4.02 7.47
C ILE A 10 25.30 -5.40 6.79
N CYS A 11 26.07 -5.62 5.73
CA CYS A 11 26.24 -6.95 5.11
C CYS A 11 26.69 -7.99 6.15
N TYR A 12 27.72 -7.68 6.95
CA TYR A 12 28.19 -8.56 8.03
C TYR A 12 27.23 -8.63 9.23
N SER A 13 26.54 -7.55 9.59
CA SER A 13 25.60 -7.50 10.73
C SER A 13 24.26 -8.20 10.45
N LEU A 14 23.84 -8.24 9.18
CA LEU A 14 22.66 -9.00 8.73
C LEU A 14 22.98 -10.49 8.57
N GLU A 15 24.22 -10.83 8.21
CA GLU A 15 24.71 -12.22 8.20
C GLU A 15 25.07 -12.76 9.60
N MET A 16 25.52 -11.89 10.51
CA MET A 16 25.87 -12.21 11.90
C MET A 16 25.42 -11.08 12.81
N GLY A 17 24.48 -11.32 13.73
CA GLY A 17 23.92 -10.30 14.63
C GLY A 17 24.93 -9.61 15.58
N VAL A 18 25.78 -8.73 15.06
CA VAL A 18 26.90 -8.10 15.79
C VAL A 18 26.82 -6.57 15.78
N LYS A 19 27.05 -6.00 16.97
CA LYS A 19 27.03 -4.58 17.37
C LYS A 19 27.76 -3.60 16.42
N VAL A 20 27.13 -2.45 16.19
CA VAL A 20 27.80 -1.18 15.84
C VAL A 20 28.38 -0.56 17.13
N LYS A 21 29.70 -0.37 17.20
CA LYS A 21 30.38 0.36 18.30
C LYS A 21 30.85 1.73 17.80
N TRP A 22 30.26 2.81 18.28
CA TRP A 22 30.87 4.15 18.20
C TRP A 22 31.91 4.28 19.32
N LYS A 23 33.14 4.68 18.98
CA LYS A 23 34.20 4.94 19.97
C LYS A 23 34.03 6.33 20.58
N SER A 24 33.79 6.39 21.88
CA SER A 24 33.89 7.60 22.69
C SER A 24 35.35 7.96 22.96
N CYS A 25 35.70 9.24 22.82
CA CYS A 25 36.84 9.85 23.51
C CYS A 25 36.53 11.33 23.83
N PHE A 26 36.39 11.61 25.14
CA PHE A 26 36.77 12.81 25.94
C PHE A 26 36.53 14.25 25.41
N ILE A 27 36.15 15.28 26.19
CA ILE A 27 35.55 15.53 27.52
C ILE A 27 35.29 17.06 27.57
N VAL A 28 34.13 17.47 28.10
CA VAL A 28 33.79 18.67 28.91
C VAL A 28 34.29 20.08 28.46
N PHE A 29 33.35 20.96 28.08
CA PHE A 29 32.99 22.24 28.74
C PHE A 29 32.13 23.09 27.78
N VAL A 30 30.85 23.31 28.11
CA VAL A 30 30.13 24.61 28.18
C VAL A 30 28.71 24.25 28.59
N PHE A 31 28.47 24.23 29.91
CA PHE A 31 27.14 24.46 30.45
C PHE A 31 26.84 25.96 30.29
N ILE A 32 25.56 26.28 30.07
CA ILE A 32 24.95 27.61 29.89
C ILE A 32 24.67 27.91 28.40
N PHE A 33 23.38 28.03 28.06
CA PHE A 33 22.73 28.23 26.75
C PHE A 33 22.32 27.00 25.91
N VAL A 34 21.62 26.03 26.52
CA VAL A 34 20.65 25.20 25.78
C VAL A 34 19.37 25.07 26.59
N ASN A 35 18.56 26.13 26.62
CA ASN A 35 17.18 26.06 27.11
C ASN A 35 16.21 26.81 26.18
N LEU A 36 16.55 26.90 24.88
CA LEU A 36 15.67 27.58 23.94
C LEU A 36 15.78 27.10 22.48
N VAL A 37 15.98 25.80 22.22
CA VAL A 37 15.58 25.16 20.95
C VAL A 37 15.24 23.67 21.18
N SER A 38 14.34 23.37 22.12
CA SER A 38 13.59 22.11 22.08
C SER A 38 12.28 22.37 21.35
N GLY A 39 12.38 22.61 20.04
CA GLY A 39 11.23 22.64 19.16
C GLY A 39 10.62 21.25 19.09
N MET A 40 9.36 21.15 19.52
CA MET A 40 8.53 19.96 19.55
C MET A 40 8.53 19.20 18.21
N PHE A 41 9.23 18.08 18.11
CA PHE A 41 8.96 17.06 17.08
C PHE A 41 8.24 15.89 17.75
N THR A 42 6.91 15.91 17.68
CA THR A 42 6.09 14.76 18.06
C THR A 42 6.30 13.66 17.02
N LYS A 43 6.74 12.46 17.44
CA LYS A 43 6.97 11.32 16.56
C LYS A 43 5.64 10.84 15.96
N ARG A 44 5.33 11.24 14.73
CA ARG A 44 4.15 10.74 14.00
C ARG A 44 4.41 9.29 13.56
N HIS A 45 3.66 8.36 14.15
CA HIS A 45 3.67 6.94 13.78
C HIS A 45 2.59 6.68 12.73
N CYS A 46 2.90 5.88 11.72
CA CYS A 46 1.91 5.36 10.79
C CYS A 46 1.27 4.11 11.39
N SER A 47 -0.06 4.18 11.58
CA SER A 47 -0.89 3.05 12.01
C SER A 47 -1.76 2.59 10.83
N HIS A 48 -1.12 2.18 9.73
CA HIS A 48 -1.83 1.70 8.55
C HIS A 48 -2.66 0.45 8.91
N VAL A 49 -3.98 0.50 8.71
CA VAL A 49 -4.84 -0.67 8.89
C VAL A 49 -5.26 -1.17 7.52
N HIS A 50 -4.76 -2.34 7.13
CA HIS A 50 -5.14 -2.95 5.86
C HIS A 50 -6.61 -3.38 5.87
N PRO A 51 -7.29 -3.38 4.72
CA PRO A 51 -8.68 -3.80 4.64
C PRO A 51 -8.78 -5.30 4.87
N THR A 52 -9.80 -5.71 5.61
CA THR A 52 -10.17 -7.12 5.77
C THR A 52 -10.74 -7.66 4.44
N PRO A 53 -10.73 -8.98 4.22
CA PRO A 53 -11.31 -9.60 3.03
C PRO A 53 -12.80 -9.26 2.83
N ASN A 54 -13.50 -8.93 3.91
CA ASN A 54 -14.90 -8.54 3.90
C ASN A 54 -15.12 -7.07 3.52
N GLU A 55 -14.09 -6.23 3.53
CA GLU A 55 -14.15 -4.83 3.08
C GLU A 55 -13.78 -4.70 1.59
N VAL A 56 -13.04 -5.66 1.05
CA VAL A 56 -12.62 -5.65 -0.37
C VAL A 56 -13.63 -6.38 -1.26
N VAL A 57 -13.95 -5.78 -2.41
CA VAL A 57 -14.71 -6.44 -3.48
C VAL A 57 -13.75 -6.93 -4.55
N TYR A 58 -13.74 -8.23 -4.78
CA TYR A 58 -12.87 -8.87 -5.77
C TYR A 58 -13.62 -9.14 -7.07
N GLY A 59 -12.88 -9.22 -8.17
CA GLY A 59 -13.40 -9.77 -9.42
C GLY A 59 -14.15 -8.76 -10.27
N VAL A 60 -13.74 -7.48 -10.21
CA VAL A 60 -14.24 -6.48 -11.17
C VAL A 60 -13.80 -6.89 -12.56
N HIS A 61 -14.76 -7.14 -13.45
CA HIS A 61 -14.45 -7.53 -14.81
C HIS A 61 -14.17 -6.30 -15.66
N LEU A 62 -12.94 -6.21 -16.19
CA LEU A 62 -12.53 -5.17 -17.14
C LEU A 62 -12.42 -5.77 -18.53
N GLU A 63 -11.48 -6.70 -18.69
CA GLU A 63 -11.22 -7.41 -19.94
C GLU A 63 -10.77 -8.85 -19.65
N PRO A 64 -10.84 -9.76 -20.64
CA PRO A 64 -10.35 -11.13 -20.46
C PRO A 64 -8.85 -11.19 -20.14
N ALA A 65 -8.46 -12.09 -19.24
CA ALA A 65 -7.07 -12.20 -18.77
C ALA A 65 -6.05 -12.45 -19.90
N HIS A 66 -6.42 -13.18 -20.95
CA HIS A 66 -5.53 -13.44 -22.09
C HIS A 66 -5.24 -12.20 -22.94
N VAL A 67 -6.13 -11.20 -22.92
CA VAL A 67 -5.92 -9.88 -23.56
C VAL A 67 -5.02 -9.04 -22.67
N MET A 68 -5.37 -8.90 -21.39
CA MET A 68 -4.62 -8.09 -20.42
C MET A 68 -3.16 -8.54 -20.31
N ARG A 69 -2.87 -9.86 -20.26
CA ARG A 69 -1.49 -10.36 -20.15
C ARG A 69 -0.59 -10.04 -21.35
N LYS A 70 -1.17 -9.85 -22.54
CA LYS A 70 -0.42 -9.53 -23.77
C LYS A 70 -0.20 -8.03 -23.95
N ARG A 71 -0.91 -7.20 -23.18
CA ARG A 71 -0.78 -5.74 -23.26
C ARG A 71 0.54 -5.29 -22.66
N ASN A 72 1.18 -4.33 -23.33
CA ASN A 72 2.40 -3.70 -22.86
C ASN A 72 2.13 -2.85 -21.60
N VAL A 73 3.16 -2.67 -20.79
CA VAL A 73 3.17 -1.78 -19.63
C VAL A 73 3.90 -0.50 -20.03
N ASP A 74 3.28 0.32 -20.87
CA ASP A 74 3.95 1.37 -21.64
C ASP A 74 3.33 2.77 -21.48
N GLN A 75 2.33 2.93 -20.61
CA GLN A 75 1.73 4.23 -20.33
C GLN A 75 1.75 4.59 -18.83
N PRO A 76 1.88 5.88 -18.48
CA PRO A 76 1.82 6.36 -17.10
C PRO A 76 0.51 5.94 -16.42
N LEU A 77 0.54 5.58 -15.14
CA LEU A 77 -0.68 5.27 -14.40
C LEU A 77 -1.63 6.50 -14.43
N ARG A 78 -2.92 6.28 -14.71
CA ARG A 78 -3.95 7.34 -14.64
C ARG A 78 -4.81 7.14 -13.41
N ILE A 79 -4.75 8.08 -12.47
CA ILE A 79 -5.51 8.03 -11.21
C ILE A 79 -6.62 9.08 -11.26
N LEU A 80 -7.87 8.63 -11.24
CA LEU A 80 -9.01 9.54 -11.09
C LEU A 80 -9.26 9.81 -9.60
N LEU A 81 -9.26 11.07 -9.20
CA LEU A 81 -9.70 11.50 -7.88
C LEU A 81 -11.22 11.72 -7.86
N TYR A 82 -11.91 11.13 -6.88
CA TYR A 82 -13.30 11.42 -6.57
C TYR A 82 -13.40 11.96 -5.15
N TYR A 83 -14.00 13.13 -4.98
CA TYR A 83 -14.13 13.79 -3.68
C TYR A 83 -15.50 13.57 -3.07
N ASP A 84 -15.53 13.03 -1.86
CA ASP A 84 -16.73 13.01 -1.02
C ASP A 84 -17.09 14.42 -0.53
N PHE A 85 -18.37 14.62 -0.21
CA PHE A 85 -18.87 15.91 0.29
C PHE A 85 -18.10 16.41 1.52
N SER A 86 -17.57 15.51 2.35
CA SER A 86 -16.75 15.85 3.51
C SER A 86 -15.52 16.70 3.18
N VAL A 87 -14.91 16.54 2.01
CA VAL A 87 -13.74 17.33 1.61
C VAL A 87 -14.11 18.80 1.41
N TYR A 88 -15.28 19.09 0.84
CA TYR A 88 -15.77 20.46 0.64
C TYR A 88 -16.22 21.14 1.94
N ARG A 89 -16.33 20.39 3.05
CA ARG A 89 -16.62 20.94 4.39
C ARG A 89 -15.37 21.34 5.16
N LEU A 90 -14.18 21.09 4.62
CA LEU A 90 -12.93 21.59 5.21
C LEU A 90 -12.92 23.13 5.22
N ASP A 91 -12.21 23.70 6.19
CA ASP A 91 -11.92 25.13 6.21
C ASP A 91 -11.25 25.54 4.89
N LYS A 92 -11.55 26.75 4.42
CA LYS A 92 -11.11 27.23 3.10
C LYS A 92 -9.61 27.00 2.83
N GLU A 93 -8.75 27.34 3.79
CA GLU A 93 -7.29 27.14 3.66
C GLU A 93 -6.90 25.66 3.54
N LYS A 94 -7.53 24.78 4.33
CA LYS A 94 -7.29 23.33 4.26
C LYS A 94 -7.80 22.75 2.95
N PHE A 95 -9.01 23.16 2.52
CA PHE A 95 -9.57 22.73 1.25
C PHE A 95 -8.68 23.13 0.07
N GLU A 96 -8.27 24.40 0.00
CA GLU A 96 -7.38 24.89 -1.05
C GLU A 96 -6.04 24.15 -1.04
N LEU A 97 -5.46 23.93 0.14
CA LEU A 97 -4.22 23.17 0.28
C LEU A 97 -4.35 21.72 -0.22
N ILE A 98 -5.41 21.02 0.19
CA ILE A 98 -5.63 19.62 -0.16
C ILE A 98 -5.97 19.47 -1.64
N ASN A 99 -6.93 20.25 -2.13
CA ASN A 99 -7.50 20.13 -3.47
C ASN A 99 -6.56 20.64 -4.56
N ASN A 100 -5.83 21.73 -4.29
CA ASN A 100 -5.03 22.40 -5.33
C ASN A 100 -3.53 22.05 -5.26
N THR A 101 -3.06 21.46 -4.16
CA THR A 101 -1.63 21.21 -3.94
C THR A 101 -1.38 19.76 -3.56
N VAL A 102 -1.78 19.32 -2.37
CA VAL A 102 -1.33 18.04 -1.79
C VAL A 102 -1.76 16.84 -2.61
N LEU A 103 -3.06 16.70 -2.92
CA LEU A 103 -3.55 15.54 -3.66
C LEU A 103 -3.08 15.53 -5.13
N PRO A 104 -3.18 16.63 -5.90
CA PRO A 104 -2.64 16.67 -7.25
C PRO A 104 -1.15 16.33 -7.31
N GLU A 105 -0.31 16.91 -6.43
CA GLU A 105 1.13 16.62 -6.43
C GLU A 105 1.46 15.19 -6.02
N ALA A 106 0.74 14.64 -5.04
CA ALA A 106 0.94 13.26 -4.59
C ALA A 106 0.52 12.25 -5.67
N VAL A 107 -0.63 12.48 -6.32
CA VAL A 107 -1.09 11.67 -7.45
C VAL A 107 -0.11 11.77 -8.61
N HIS A 108 0.24 12.99 -9.02
CA HIS A 108 1.12 13.21 -10.17
C HIS A 108 2.47 12.50 -10.02
N PHE A 109 3.02 12.47 -8.81
CA PHE A 109 4.24 11.71 -8.51
C PHE A 109 4.07 10.22 -8.86
N TRP A 110 2.98 9.58 -8.43
CA TRP A 110 2.73 8.16 -8.70
C TRP A 110 2.34 7.87 -10.14
N GLU A 111 1.62 8.77 -10.81
CA GLU A 111 1.34 8.69 -12.24
C GLU A 111 2.64 8.67 -13.06
N GLN A 112 3.64 9.46 -12.67
CA GLN A 112 4.95 9.50 -13.33
C GLN A 112 5.90 8.37 -12.91
N ALA A 113 5.79 7.90 -11.68
CA ALA A 113 6.66 6.87 -11.12
C ALA A 113 6.28 5.45 -11.58
N LEU A 114 5.01 5.21 -11.92
CA LEU A 114 4.48 3.90 -12.26
C LEU A 114 3.85 3.91 -13.65
N MET A 115 4.24 2.94 -14.47
CA MET A 115 3.58 2.65 -15.73
C MET A 115 2.67 1.44 -15.54
N VAL A 116 1.56 1.37 -16.27
CA VAL A 116 0.54 0.32 -16.13
C VAL A 116 0.10 -0.21 -17.49
N ARG A 117 -0.47 -1.42 -17.51
CA ARG A 117 -1.24 -1.89 -18.66
C ARG A 117 -2.50 -1.06 -18.75
N LYS A 118 -2.61 -0.25 -19.80
CA LYS A 118 -3.76 0.64 -20.00
C LYS A 118 -5.06 -0.11 -19.87
N THR A 119 -6.01 0.45 -19.13
CA THR A 119 -7.40 -0.01 -19.08
C THR A 119 -8.14 0.65 -20.23
N GLU A 120 -8.48 -0.14 -21.26
CA GLU A 120 -9.23 0.36 -22.43
C GLU A 120 -10.74 0.34 -22.20
N SER A 121 -11.22 -0.59 -21.36
CA SER A 121 -12.62 -0.67 -20.96
C SER A 121 -13.01 0.42 -19.95
N ILE A 122 -14.28 0.79 -19.95
CA ILE A 122 -14.87 1.62 -18.89
C ILE A 122 -14.86 0.82 -17.58
N ILE A 123 -14.30 1.38 -16.51
CA ILE A 123 -14.31 0.76 -15.19
C ILE A 123 -15.73 0.89 -14.61
N ARG A 124 -16.38 -0.25 -14.34
CA ARG A 124 -17.60 -0.32 -13.54
C ARG A 124 -17.33 -1.17 -12.32
N LEU A 125 -17.47 -0.57 -11.15
CA LEU A 125 -17.18 -1.22 -9.88
C LEU A 125 -18.30 -2.19 -9.51
N ASN A 126 -17.95 -3.34 -8.94
CA ASN A 126 -18.94 -4.31 -8.51
C ASN A 126 -19.66 -3.79 -7.26
N ARG A 127 -20.97 -4.04 -7.20
CA ARG A 127 -21.75 -3.78 -5.99
C ARG A 127 -21.36 -4.75 -4.89
N LYS A 128 -21.46 -4.29 -3.65
CA LYS A 128 -21.27 -5.14 -2.47
C LYS A 128 -22.41 -6.14 -2.35
N CYS A 129 -22.11 -7.38 -2.03
CA CYS A 129 -23.12 -8.41 -1.77
C CYS A 129 -23.43 -8.48 -0.28
N GLU A 130 -24.69 -8.76 0.05
CA GLU A 130 -25.09 -9.00 1.44
C GLU A 130 -24.24 -10.10 2.07
N ASN A 131 -23.70 -9.83 3.26
CA ASN A 131 -22.84 -10.76 4.00
C ASN A 131 -21.62 -11.27 3.22
N ASN A 132 -21.18 -10.57 2.15
CA ASN A 132 -20.08 -10.98 1.28
C ASN A 132 -20.28 -12.35 0.59
N GLN A 133 -21.52 -12.79 0.43
CA GLN A 133 -21.81 -14.10 -0.17
C GLN A 133 -21.90 -13.98 -1.69
N VAL A 134 -20.95 -14.59 -2.39
CA VAL A 134 -20.83 -14.58 -3.86
C VAL A 134 -20.83 -15.98 -4.45
N PHE A 135 -21.43 -16.11 -5.63
CA PHE A 135 -21.36 -17.27 -6.50
C PHE A 135 -20.56 -16.95 -7.77
N TYR A 136 -19.76 -17.92 -8.21
CA TYR A 136 -19.04 -17.88 -9.48
C TYR A 136 -19.61 -18.94 -10.41
N ARG A 137 -19.95 -18.55 -11.64
CA ARG A 137 -20.46 -19.46 -12.67
C ARG A 137 -19.37 -19.77 -13.68
N LYS A 138 -19.23 -21.05 -14.05
CA LYS A 138 -18.24 -21.47 -15.02
C LYS A 138 -18.54 -20.84 -16.39
N GLY A 139 -17.57 -20.11 -16.93
CA GLY A 139 -17.69 -19.43 -18.23
C GLY A 139 -18.30 -18.03 -18.17
N ASP A 140 -18.80 -17.61 -17.01
CA ASP A 140 -19.26 -16.24 -16.78
C ASP A 140 -18.13 -15.40 -16.17
N PRO A 141 -17.78 -14.24 -16.73
CA PRO A 141 -16.76 -13.37 -16.14
C PRO A 141 -17.23 -12.65 -14.87
N TYR A 142 -18.54 -12.61 -14.58
CA TYR A 142 -19.11 -11.87 -13.46
C TYR A 142 -19.39 -12.76 -12.24
N SER A 143 -19.27 -12.15 -11.05
CA SER A 143 -19.77 -12.73 -9.80
C SER A 143 -21.23 -12.36 -9.56
N TYR A 144 -21.96 -13.25 -8.87
CA TYR A 144 -23.34 -13.04 -8.48
C TYR A 144 -23.48 -13.00 -6.97
N CYS A 145 -24.17 -12.00 -6.44
CA CYS A 145 -24.50 -11.94 -5.03
C CYS A 145 -25.55 -13.00 -4.69
N LYS A 146 -25.42 -13.61 -3.51
CA LYS A 146 -26.48 -14.47 -2.98
C LYS A 146 -27.64 -13.60 -2.48
N ASN A 147 -28.83 -13.85 -3.03
CA ASN A 147 -30.08 -13.15 -2.80
C ASN A 147 -30.10 -11.69 -3.28
N ALA A 148 -29.26 -10.82 -2.71
CA ALA A 148 -29.30 -9.38 -2.96
C ALA A 148 -27.90 -8.72 -2.88
N CYS A 149 -27.78 -7.57 -3.52
CA CYS A 149 -26.69 -6.63 -3.26
C CYS A 149 -27.06 -5.74 -2.07
N GLU A 150 -26.05 -5.27 -1.35
CA GLU A 150 -26.21 -4.20 -0.36
C GLU A 150 -26.79 -2.94 -1.03
N GLU A 151 -27.61 -2.19 -0.29
CA GLU A 151 -28.19 -0.92 -0.77
C GLU A 151 -27.09 0.08 -1.14
N LYS A 152 -25.97 0.07 -0.40
CA LYS A 152 -24.84 0.98 -0.59
C LYS A 152 -23.55 0.20 -0.70
N THR A 153 -22.79 0.50 -1.75
CA THR A 153 -21.43 -0.01 -1.89
C THR A 153 -20.44 1.03 -1.35
N MET A 154 -19.66 0.64 -0.35
CA MET A 154 -18.67 1.52 0.29
C MET A 154 -17.26 1.22 -0.22
N CYS A 155 -16.44 2.26 -0.29
CA CYS A 155 -15.00 2.18 -0.47
C CYS A 155 -14.36 2.99 0.66
N GLY A 156 -14.05 2.33 1.76
CA GLY A 156 -13.72 2.99 3.03
C GLY A 156 -14.90 3.83 3.53
N GLU A 157 -14.64 5.11 3.81
CA GLU A 157 -15.66 6.04 4.31
C GLU A 157 -16.58 6.58 3.20
N VAL A 158 -16.25 6.34 1.93
CA VAL A 158 -16.96 6.94 0.79
C VAL A 158 -17.96 5.96 0.22
N GLN A 159 -19.21 6.40 0.07
CA GLN A 159 -20.20 5.68 -0.72
C GLN A 159 -19.84 5.80 -2.20
N VAL A 160 -19.64 4.67 -2.87
CA VAL A 160 -19.39 4.64 -4.31
C VAL A 160 -20.62 5.15 -5.05
N PRO A 161 -20.50 6.14 -5.95
CA PRO A 161 -21.63 6.67 -6.70
C PRO A 161 -22.30 5.60 -7.55
N GLU A 162 -23.62 5.65 -7.65
CA GLU A 162 -24.41 4.73 -8.48
C GLU A 162 -23.97 4.76 -9.95
N GLN A 163 -23.49 5.91 -10.45
CA GLN A 163 -22.97 6.03 -11.81
C GLN A 163 -21.66 5.26 -12.02
N HIS A 164 -20.90 4.95 -10.97
CA HIS A 164 -19.64 4.20 -11.06
C HIS A 164 -19.87 2.68 -10.92
N LEU A 165 -21.08 2.26 -10.52
CA LEU A 165 -21.39 0.87 -10.20
C LEU A 165 -21.92 0.11 -11.41
N GLU A 166 -21.55 -1.16 -11.45
CA GLU A 166 -22.11 -2.16 -12.34
C GLU A 166 -23.53 -2.56 -11.88
N ILE A 167 -24.30 -3.18 -12.77
CA ILE A 167 -25.60 -3.75 -12.44
C ILE A 167 -25.48 -4.80 -11.32
N CYS A 168 -26.43 -4.78 -10.37
CA CYS A 168 -26.52 -5.81 -9.35
C CYS A 168 -26.88 -7.14 -10.01
N ARG A 169 -25.99 -8.13 -9.90
CA ARG A 169 -26.24 -9.50 -10.35
C ARG A 169 -26.49 -10.37 -9.14
N THR A 170 -27.61 -11.09 -9.11
CA THR A 170 -28.00 -11.93 -7.98
C THR A 170 -28.31 -13.35 -8.43
N CYS A 171 -28.17 -14.28 -7.50
CA CYS A 171 -28.68 -15.64 -7.58
C CYS A 171 -29.57 -15.89 -6.37
N ASN A 172 -30.47 -16.85 -6.45
CA ASN A 172 -31.15 -17.33 -5.25
C ASN A 172 -30.17 -18.01 -4.26
N ALA A 173 -30.67 -18.37 -3.07
CA ALA A 173 -29.85 -18.94 -1.99
C ALA A 173 -29.06 -20.22 -2.37
N THR A 174 -29.49 -20.92 -3.42
CA THR A 174 -28.87 -22.17 -3.91
C THR A 174 -27.90 -21.96 -5.08
N GLY A 175 -27.69 -20.72 -5.55
CA GLY A 175 -26.91 -20.42 -6.74
C GLY A 175 -27.63 -20.70 -8.06
N MET A 176 -28.92 -21.04 -7.98
CA MET A 176 -29.83 -21.17 -9.13
C MET A 176 -30.50 -19.83 -9.43
N ASP A 177 -31.15 -19.73 -10.59
CA ASP A 177 -31.91 -18.54 -11.04
C ASP A 177 -31.12 -17.23 -10.85
N CYS A 178 -30.10 -17.06 -11.68
CA CYS A 178 -29.24 -15.89 -11.59
C CYS A 178 -29.47 -14.96 -12.76
N GLY A 179 -29.53 -13.68 -12.45
CA GLY A 179 -29.81 -12.62 -13.41
C GLY A 179 -29.37 -11.27 -12.90
N ALA A 180 -29.66 -10.25 -13.69
CA ALA A 180 -29.58 -8.89 -13.22
C ALA A 180 -30.81 -8.59 -12.35
N ALA A 181 -30.58 -8.07 -11.14
CA ALA A 181 -31.63 -7.47 -10.33
C ALA A 181 -32.05 -6.12 -10.92
N ASP A 182 -33.16 -5.57 -10.43
CA ASP A 182 -33.76 -4.30 -10.89
C ASP A 182 -32.92 -3.09 -10.46
N SER A 183 -31.75 -2.95 -11.07
CA SER A 183 -30.81 -1.85 -10.88
C SER A 183 -30.29 -1.41 -12.24
N LYS A 184 -30.01 -0.12 -12.39
CA LYS A 184 -29.44 0.42 -13.64
C LYS A 184 -27.93 0.27 -13.62
N VAL A 185 -27.37 -0.09 -14.77
CA VAL A 185 -25.93 -0.01 -14.99
C VAL A 185 -25.50 1.46 -14.98
N GLY A 186 -24.46 1.78 -14.22
CA GLY A 186 -23.86 3.11 -14.21
C GLY A 186 -23.10 3.41 -15.51
N GLU A 187 -22.90 4.69 -15.79
CA GLU A 187 -22.07 5.14 -16.93
C GLU A 187 -20.65 4.58 -16.85
N GLY A 188 -20.13 4.41 -15.62
CA GLY A 188 -18.80 3.93 -15.30
C GLY A 188 -17.75 5.04 -15.40
N ILE A 189 -16.51 4.68 -15.11
CA ILE A 189 -15.36 5.58 -15.20
C ILE A 189 -14.58 5.30 -16.49
N ALA A 190 -14.56 6.27 -17.40
CA ALA A 190 -13.70 6.26 -18.56
C ALA A 190 -12.31 6.83 -18.23
N ASP A 191 -11.32 6.48 -19.06
CA ASP A 191 -9.99 7.09 -19.08
C ASP A 191 -9.19 7.06 -17.76
N ALA A 192 -9.50 6.12 -16.86
CA ALA A 192 -8.75 5.87 -15.64
C ALA A 192 -8.23 4.43 -15.58
N ASP A 193 -7.17 4.21 -14.82
CA ASP A 193 -6.68 2.86 -14.50
C ASP A 193 -6.87 2.52 -13.02
N PHE A 194 -7.03 3.54 -12.19
CA PHE A 194 -7.32 3.46 -10.77
C PHE A 194 -8.23 4.62 -10.36
N VAL A 195 -9.24 4.36 -9.54
CA VAL A 195 -10.13 5.40 -9.00
C VAL A 195 -9.91 5.53 -7.49
N PHE A 196 -9.66 6.75 -7.04
CA PHE A 196 -9.30 7.04 -5.67
C PHE A 196 -10.35 7.93 -5.01
N TYR A 197 -11.11 7.35 -4.09
CA TYR A 197 -12.18 8.01 -3.35
C TYR A 197 -11.62 8.71 -2.12
N VAL A 198 -11.74 10.03 -2.07
CA VAL A 198 -11.14 10.86 -1.02
C VAL A 198 -12.24 11.42 -0.12
N SER A 199 -12.11 11.16 1.18
CA SER A 199 -12.92 11.78 2.24
C SER A 199 -12.06 12.62 3.18
N ALA A 200 -12.71 13.51 3.91
CA ALA A 200 -12.10 14.26 5.01
C ALA A 200 -12.99 14.20 6.26
N MET A 201 -13.00 13.04 6.91
CA MET A 201 -13.83 12.78 8.08
C MET A 201 -12.97 12.52 9.32
N GLN A 202 -13.39 13.08 10.46
CA GLN A 202 -12.75 12.80 11.75
C GLN A 202 -13.29 11.48 12.29
N THR A 203 -12.62 10.37 11.98
CA THR A 203 -13.03 9.01 12.35
C THR A 203 -12.30 8.51 13.60
N GLU A 204 -12.68 7.34 14.12
CA GLU A 204 -11.97 6.72 15.25
C GLU A 204 -10.49 6.48 14.93
N ARG A 205 -10.16 6.13 13.68
CA ARG A 205 -8.77 5.96 13.22
C ARG A 205 -7.96 7.26 13.32
N CYS A 206 -8.60 8.41 13.13
CA CYS A 206 -7.96 9.72 13.30
C CYS A 206 -7.60 10.04 14.75
N HIS A 207 -8.23 9.37 15.72
CA HIS A 207 -7.91 9.51 17.14
C HIS A 207 -6.83 8.52 17.62
N LYS A 208 -6.48 7.53 16.79
CA LYS A 208 -5.40 6.58 17.09
C LYS A 208 -4.07 7.18 16.64
N GLY A 209 -3.23 7.52 17.63
CA GLY A 209 -1.90 8.09 17.38
C GLY A 209 -1.95 9.50 16.77
N LEU A 210 -0.98 9.80 15.91
CA LEU A 210 -0.88 11.07 15.17
C LEU A 210 -1.20 10.85 13.68
N THR A 211 -2.22 10.03 13.41
CA THR A 211 -2.64 9.66 12.05
C THR A 211 -3.18 10.89 11.33
N VAL A 212 -2.48 11.31 10.27
CA VAL A 212 -2.87 12.46 9.44
C VAL A 212 -3.82 12.04 8.32
N ALA A 213 -3.59 10.85 7.78
CA ALA A 213 -4.39 10.24 6.74
C ALA A 213 -4.27 8.72 6.84
N TYR A 214 -5.21 8.00 6.24
CA TYR A 214 -5.08 6.58 5.98
C TYR A 214 -5.69 6.26 4.63
N ALA A 215 -5.14 5.27 3.93
CA ALA A 215 -5.70 4.78 2.68
C ALA A 215 -5.58 3.27 2.53
N ALA A 216 -6.45 2.72 1.69
CA ALA A 216 -6.46 1.30 1.36
C ALA A 216 -7.11 1.09 -0.01
N HIS A 217 -6.87 -0.08 -0.60
CA HIS A 217 -7.65 -0.52 -1.75
C HIS A 217 -9.02 -1.04 -1.30
N CYS A 218 -10.02 -0.95 -2.17
CA CYS A 218 -11.36 -1.47 -1.88
C CYS A 218 -11.88 -2.38 -2.98
N GLN A 219 -11.39 -2.27 -4.23
CA GLN A 219 -11.74 -3.22 -5.29
C GLN A 219 -10.54 -3.66 -6.14
N GLN A 220 -10.56 -4.93 -6.56
CA GLN A 220 -9.54 -5.55 -7.41
C GLN A 220 -10.16 -6.15 -8.68
N GLU A 221 -9.46 -5.99 -9.81
CA GLU A 221 -9.90 -6.58 -11.07
C GLU A 221 -9.73 -8.10 -11.12
N ALA A 222 -10.54 -8.76 -11.95
CA ALA A 222 -10.59 -10.21 -12.05
C ALA A 222 -9.37 -10.83 -12.77
N ALA A 223 -8.77 -10.11 -13.74
CA ALA A 223 -7.79 -10.68 -14.66
C ALA A 223 -6.42 -10.90 -14.02
N LEU A 224 -5.86 -9.85 -13.40
CA LEU A 224 -4.52 -9.85 -12.80
C LEU A 224 -4.53 -9.49 -11.31
N ASP A 225 -5.69 -9.43 -10.67
CA ASP A 225 -5.86 -9.03 -9.26
C ASP A 225 -5.32 -7.63 -8.93
N ARG A 226 -5.12 -6.78 -9.93
CA ARG A 226 -4.64 -5.41 -9.70
C ARG A 226 -5.70 -4.61 -8.92
N PRO A 227 -5.33 -3.83 -7.90
CA PRO A 227 -6.19 -2.81 -7.33
C PRO A 227 -6.62 -1.82 -8.40
N ILE A 228 -7.93 -1.57 -8.50
CA ILE A 228 -8.51 -0.64 -9.47
C ILE A 228 -9.36 0.44 -8.81
N ALA A 229 -9.69 0.26 -7.53
CA ALA A 229 -10.26 1.31 -6.70
C ALA A 229 -9.68 1.24 -5.29
N GLY A 230 -9.50 2.41 -4.70
CA GLY A 230 -9.13 2.57 -3.30
C GLY A 230 -9.69 3.86 -2.73
N HIS A 231 -9.46 4.06 -1.44
CA HIS A 231 -9.90 5.26 -0.74
C HIS A 231 -8.78 5.85 0.10
N ALA A 232 -8.87 7.15 0.36
CA ALA A 232 -8.15 7.83 1.40
C ALA A 232 -9.12 8.62 2.27
N ASN A 233 -8.86 8.65 3.57
CA ASN A 233 -9.48 9.60 4.47
C ASN A 233 -8.41 10.51 5.08
N LEU A 234 -8.61 11.82 4.94
CA LEU A 234 -7.78 12.85 5.56
C LEU A 234 -8.42 13.25 6.90
N CYS A 235 -7.63 13.23 7.97
CA CYS A 235 -8.12 13.57 9.31
C CYS A 235 -8.15 15.09 9.51
N PRO A 236 -9.31 15.77 9.50
CA PRO A 236 -9.39 17.23 9.40
C PRO A 236 -8.64 17.99 10.49
N ASP A 237 -8.60 17.44 11.71
CA ASP A 237 -7.95 18.06 12.87
C ASP A 237 -6.42 17.94 12.81
N SER A 238 -5.90 17.00 12.04
CA SER A 238 -4.45 16.73 11.90
C SER A 238 -3.85 17.40 10.66
N ILE A 239 -4.66 18.01 9.79
CA ILE A 239 -4.19 18.77 8.63
C ILE A 239 -3.65 20.12 9.09
N SER A 240 -2.34 20.29 9.01
CA SER A 240 -1.66 21.56 9.26
C SER A 240 -1.51 22.35 7.95
N THR A 241 -1.92 23.62 7.97
CA THR A 241 -1.75 24.56 6.84
C THR A 241 -0.40 25.30 6.88
N LYS A 242 0.46 24.97 7.85
CA LYS A 242 1.77 25.62 8.00
C LYS A 242 2.70 25.20 6.86
N PRO A 243 3.39 26.15 6.19
CA PRO A 243 4.30 25.83 5.08
C PRO A 243 5.40 24.83 5.44
N GLN A 244 5.88 24.84 6.69
CA GLN A 244 6.94 23.93 7.14
C GLN A 244 6.46 22.47 7.28
N GLU A 245 5.15 22.24 7.36
CA GLU A 245 4.55 20.90 7.46
C GLU A 245 4.05 20.37 6.12
N LEU A 246 4.10 21.19 5.05
CA LEU A 246 3.62 20.83 3.72
C LEU A 246 4.35 19.60 3.18
N GLU A 247 5.67 19.56 3.28
CA GLU A 247 6.48 18.44 2.78
C GLU A 247 6.14 17.13 3.52
N ILE A 248 5.90 17.22 4.83
CA ILE A 248 5.50 16.08 5.65
C ILE A 248 4.13 15.58 5.20
N LEU A 249 3.14 16.49 5.08
CA LEU A 249 1.80 16.14 4.64
C LEU A 249 1.79 15.53 3.23
N LEU A 250 2.55 16.12 2.30
CA LEU A 250 2.71 15.60 0.95
C LEU A 250 3.34 14.20 0.96
N SER A 251 4.38 13.99 1.77
CA SER A 251 4.98 12.68 1.94
C SER A 251 4.02 11.67 2.54
N THR A 252 3.20 12.05 3.53
CA THR A 252 2.18 11.17 4.11
C THR A 252 1.13 10.77 3.07
N VAL A 253 0.60 11.73 2.29
CA VAL A 253 -0.42 11.39 1.29
C VAL A 253 0.15 10.49 0.20
N LYS A 254 1.40 10.71 -0.24
CA LYS A 254 2.08 9.77 -1.15
C LYS A 254 2.21 8.37 -0.56
N HIS A 255 2.52 8.26 0.73
CA HIS A 255 2.70 6.99 1.46
C HIS A 255 1.38 6.22 1.50
N GLU A 256 0.30 6.91 1.86
CA GLU A 256 -1.05 6.32 1.88
C GLU A 256 -1.51 5.87 0.49
N ILE A 257 -1.29 6.67 -0.56
CA ILE A 257 -1.60 6.25 -1.94
C ILE A 257 -0.87 4.93 -2.28
N LEU A 258 0.39 4.77 -1.86
CA LEU A 258 1.15 3.56 -2.16
C LEU A 258 0.56 2.30 -1.51
N HIS A 259 0.02 2.40 -0.30
CA HIS A 259 -0.70 1.30 0.34
C HIS A 259 -1.92 0.86 -0.47
N ALA A 260 -2.67 1.82 -1.02
CA ALA A 260 -3.83 1.55 -1.87
C ALA A 260 -3.43 0.97 -3.24
N LEU A 261 -2.23 1.30 -3.75
CA LEU A 261 -1.73 0.81 -5.04
C LEU A 261 -1.08 -0.57 -4.97
N GLY A 262 -0.40 -0.93 -3.87
CA GLY A 262 0.26 -2.23 -3.82
C GLY A 262 1.04 -2.64 -2.58
N PHE A 263 1.55 -1.71 -1.77
CA PHE A 263 2.35 -2.06 -0.60
C PHE A 263 1.44 -2.29 0.62
N SER A 264 0.76 -3.44 0.68
CA SER A 264 -0.10 -3.76 1.82
C SER A 264 -0.19 -5.28 2.03
N VAL A 265 -0.32 -5.71 3.30
CA VAL A 265 -0.51 -7.11 3.72
C VAL A 265 -1.67 -7.78 2.99
N SER A 266 -2.74 -7.02 2.75
CA SER A 266 -3.93 -7.45 2.03
C SER A 266 -3.67 -7.75 0.53
N LEU A 267 -2.53 -7.31 -0.03
CA LEU A 267 -2.19 -7.38 -1.45
C LEU A 267 -1.02 -8.32 -1.77
N PHE A 268 -0.12 -8.62 -0.84
CA PHE A 268 1.08 -9.45 -1.10
C PHE A 268 0.76 -10.82 -1.71
N ALA A 269 -0.30 -11.47 -1.26
CA ALA A 269 -0.71 -12.77 -1.79
C ALA A 269 -1.18 -12.72 -3.26
N PHE A 270 -1.47 -11.52 -3.78
CA PHE A 270 -1.97 -11.30 -5.13
C PHE A 270 -0.89 -10.95 -6.14
N TYR A 271 0.37 -10.77 -5.69
CA TYR A 271 1.48 -10.45 -6.58
C TYR A 271 1.69 -11.50 -7.67
N ARG A 272 2.22 -11.03 -8.80
CA ARG A 272 2.40 -11.83 -10.02
C ARG A 272 3.81 -11.69 -10.54
N ASP A 273 4.27 -12.72 -11.24
CA ASP A 273 5.52 -12.65 -11.99
C ASP A 273 5.40 -11.70 -13.20
N SER A 274 6.53 -11.45 -13.88
CA SER A 274 6.58 -10.60 -15.08
C SER A 274 5.74 -11.11 -16.26
N LYS A 275 5.30 -12.38 -16.23
CA LYS A 275 4.42 -13.00 -17.23
C LYS A 275 2.94 -12.94 -16.80
N GLY A 276 2.64 -12.35 -15.65
CA GLY A 276 1.30 -12.24 -15.09
C GLY A 276 0.78 -13.52 -14.41
N ASN A 277 1.65 -14.48 -14.10
CA ASN A 277 1.26 -15.67 -13.33
C ASN A 277 1.27 -15.37 -11.83
N PRO A 278 0.31 -15.89 -11.04
CA PRO A 278 0.33 -15.75 -9.59
C PRO A 278 1.62 -16.28 -8.97
N LEU A 279 2.24 -15.50 -8.08
CA LEU A 279 3.35 -15.99 -7.25
C LEU A 279 2.84 -16.94 -6.15
N THR A 280 1.62 -16.72 -5.69
CA THR A 280 0.94 -17.51 -4.66
C THR A 280 -0.14 -18.42 -5.27
N ALA A 281 -0.22 -19.65 -4.76
CA ALA A 281 -1.22 -20.64 -5.18
C ALA A 281 -2.65 -20.14 -4.92
N ARG A 282 -3.59 -20.60 -5.76
CA ARG A 282 -5.00 -20.20 -5.73
C ARG A 282 -5.87 -21.40 -5.39
N GLU A 283 -6.93 -21.16 -4.63
CA GLU A 283 -8.01 -22.11 -4.36
C GLU A 283 -8.99 -22.17 -5.55
N ASP A 284 -10.01 -23.02 -5.45
CA ASP A 284 -11.03 -23.20 -6.51
C ASP A 284 -11.79 -21.91 -6.84
N ASN A 285 -11.89 -20.98 -5.88
CA ASN A 285 -12.47 -19.65 -6.05
C ASN A 285 -11.55 -18.66 -6.81
N GLY A 286 -10.34 -19.09 -7.22
CA GLY A 286 -9.35 -18.26 -7.91
C GLY A 286 -8.56 -17.29 -7.02
N LYS A 287 -8.76 -17.34 -5.69
CA LYS A 287 -8.11 -16.47 -4.71
C LYS A 287 -7.13 -17.25 -3.83
N PRO A 288 -6.13 -16.59 -3.23
CA PRO A 288 -5.23 -17.26 -2.30
C PRO A 288 -5.97 -17.69 -1.03
N ARG A 289 -5.38 -18.62 -0.28
CA ARG A 289 -5.92 -19.10 0.99
C ARG A 289 -6.14 -17.95 1.97
N LEU A 290 -7.27 -17.95 2.66
CA LEU A 290 -7.51 -17.00 3.76
C LEU A 290 -6.69 -17.38 4.99
N ASN A 291 -6.00 -16.42 5.60
CA ASN A 291 -5.40 -16.55 6.92
C ASN A 291 -6.28 -15.80 7.93
N GLU A 292 -7.03 -16.56 8.74
CA GLU A 292 -7.95 -16.01 9.73
C GLU A 292 -7.25 -15.22 10.84
N LYS A 293 -6.01 -15.58 11.19
CA LYS A 293 -5.25 -14.85 12.21
C LYS A 293 -4.80 -13.49 11.71
N LEU A 294 -4.37 -13.40 10.44
CA LEU A 294 -3.93 -12.15 9.83
C LEU A 294 -5.09 -11.29 9.30
N GLN A 295 -6.31 -11.85 9.24
CA GLN A 295 -7.43 -11.27 8.53
C GLN A 295 -7.02 -10.79 7.12
N ALA A 296 -6.26 -11.63 6.41
CA ALA A 296 -5.71 -11.33 5.09
C ALA A 296 -5.45 -12.61 4.30
N ARG A 297 -5.20 -12.48 2.98
CA ARG A 297 -4.86 -13.62 2.13
C ARG A 297 -3.39 -14.02 2.36
N GLN A 298 -3.13 -15.31 2.53
CA GLN A 298 -1.80 -15.85 2.79
C GLN A 298 -0.94 -15.80 1.53
N TRP A 299 0.19 -15.09 1.58
CA TRP A 299 1.21 -15.10 0.53
C TRP A 299 2.07 -16.38 0.59
N SER A 300 2.81 -16.62 -0.49
CA SER A 300 3.81 -17.70 -0.56
C SER A 300 5.23 -17.21 -0.21
N ASP A 301 6.13 -18.16 0.03
CA ASP A 301 7.57 -17.92 0.28
C ASP A 301 8.31 -17.29 -0.92
N LYS A 302 7.66 -17.15 -2.07
CA LYS A 302 8.19 -16.40 -3.22
C LYS A 302 8.01 -14.88 -3.07
N VAL A 303 7.12 -14.45 -2.18
CA VAL A 303 6.81 -13.03 -1.94
C VAL A 303 7.48 -12.60 -0.64
N ILE A 304 7.09 -13.21 0.48
CA ILE A 304 7.68 -12.94 1.79
C ILE A 304 8.12 -14.26 2.42
N LYS A 305 9.34 -14.26 2.95
CA LYS A 305 9.93 -15.42 3.62
C LYS A 305 10.35 -15.06 5.04
N THR A 306 10.01 -15.93 5.98
CA THR A 306 10.50 -15.83 7.36
C THR A 306 11.89 -16.44 7.45
N VAL A 307 12.84 -15.70 8.03
CA VAL A 307 14.22 -16.13 8.28
C VAL A 307 14.56 -15.96 9.75
N VAL A 308 15.17 -16.98 10.34
CA VAL A 308 15.67 -16.91 11.73
C VAL A 308 17.10 -16.39 11.72
N ARG A 309 17.32 -15.18 12.23
CA ARG A 309 18.65 -14.63 12.49
C ARG A 309 19.12 -15.14 13.85
N LYS A 310 20.10 -16.06 13.82
CA LYS A 310 20.70 -16.64 15.03
C LYS A 310 21.66 -15.68 15.71
N ASN A 311 21.85 -15.91 17.01
CA ASN A 311 22.81 -15.17 17.82
C ASN A 311 22.57 -13.66 17.87
N TRP A 312 21.31 -13.22 17.87
CA TRP A 312 20.95 -11.81 17.91
C TRP A 312 21.18 -11.25 19.31
N VAL A 313 22.13 -10.34 19.46
CA VAL A 313 22.50 -9.81 20.78
C VAL A 313 21.57 -8.67 21.19
N VAL A 314 20.74 -8.89 22.21
CA VAL A 314 19.83 -7.90 22.82
C VAL A 314 20.23 -7.70 24.27
N HIS A 315 20.62 -6.49 24.67
CA HIS A 315 20.99 -6.15 26.06
C HIS A 315 22.04 -7.08 26.72
N GLY A 316 22.88 -7.76 25.94
CA GLY A 316 23.90 -8.69 26.44
C GLY A 316 23.46 -10.16 26.46
N GLU A 317 22.19 -10.44 26.17
CA GLU A 317 21.65 -11.77 25.94
C GLU A 317 21.63 -12.10 24.46
N VAL A 318 21.69 -13.38 24.14
CA VAL A 318 21.73 -13.91 22.78
C VAL A 318 20.42 -14.63 22.51
N VAL A 319 19.63 -14.11 21.57
CA VAL A 319 18.32 -14.68 21.20
C VAL A 319 18.27 -14.99 19.71
N ASP A 320 17.44 -15.95 19.34
CA ASP A 320 17.09 -16.16 17.93
C ASP A 320 15.93 -15.21 17.59
N ARG A 321 16.06 -14.46 16.48
CA ARG A 321 15.03 -13.52 16.03
C ARG A 321 14.46 -13.95 14.69
N GLU A 322 13.14 -14.09 14.61
CA GLU A 322 12.44 -14.25 13.34
C GLU A 322 12.31 -12.89 12.66
N VAL A 323 12.68 -12.83 11.37
CA VAL A 323 12.60 -11.64 10.54
C VAL A 323 11.84 -11.99 9.26
N GLN A 324 10.97 -11.08 8.82
CA GLN A 324 10.18 -11.24 7.61
C GLN A 324 10.84 -10.48 6.47
N LEU A 325 11.18 -11.18 5.39
CA LEU A 325 11.89 -10.60 4.25
C LEU A 325 10.98 -10.55 3.04
N MET A 326 10.90 -9.41 2.36
CA MET A 326 10.41 -9.33 0.99
C MET A 326 11.49 -9.88 0.06
N VAL A 327 11.21 -11.00 -0.59
CA VAL A 327 12.18 -11.78 -1.38
C VAL A 327 11.88 -11.77 -2.89
N THR A 328 11.06 -10.82 -3.33
CA THR A 328 10.74 -10.67 -4.75
C THR A 328 11.96 -10.20 -5.54
N PRO A 329 12.09 -10.57 -6.84
CA PRO A 329 13.36 -10.47 -7.56
C PRO A 329 13.96 -9.06 -7.63
N LYS A 330 13.17 -8.03 -7.95
CA LYS A 330 13.68 -6.65 -8.05
C LYS A 330 14.01 -6.08 -6.68
N VAL A 331 13.23 -6.39 -5.66
CA VAL A 331 13.53 -6.01 -4.27
C VAL A 331 14.87 -6.60 -3.84
N VAL A 332 15.11 -7.88 -4.13
CA VAL A 332 16.40 -8.55 -3.85
C VAL A 332 17.54 -7.88 -4.62
N ASP A 333 17.36 -7.57 -5.90
CA ASP A 333 18.41 -6.90 -6.69
C ASP A 333 18.74 -5.51 -6.12
N GLU A 334 17.73 -4.70 -5.78
CA GLU A 334 17.90 -3.34 -5.29
C GLU A 334 18.47 -3.29 -3.86
N VAL A 335 18.08 -4.21 -2.97
CA VAL A 335 18.63 -4.27 -1.61
C VAL A 335 20.11 -4.70 -1.63
N ARG A 336 20.46 -5.69 -2.47
CA ARG A 336 21.85 -6.11 -2.69
C ARG A 336 22.69 -4.98 -3.27
N ARG A 337 22.14 -4.24 -4.23
CA ARG A 337 22.79 -3.07 -4.84
C ARG A 337 22.99 -1.94 -3.82
N HIS A 338 21.98 -1.65 -2.99
CA HIS A 338 22.03 -0.57 -2.01
C HIS A 338 23.13 -0.82 -0.95
N PHE A 339 23.18 -2.04 -0.38
CA PHE A 339 24.18 -2.42 0.62
C PHE A 339 25.50 -2.94 0.03
N ASN A 340 25.58 -3.14 -1.29
CA ASN A 340 26.71 -3.77 -1.97
C ASN A 340 27.02 -5.16 -1.38
N CYS A 341 26.00 -5.99 -1.22
CA CYS A 341 26.05 -7.27 -0.53
C CYS A 341 25.26 -8.32 -1.33
N SER A 342 25.94 -9.19 -2.08
CA SER A 342 25.30 -10.11 -3.03
C SER A 342 24.59 -11.31 -2.37
N THR A 343 24.85 -11.54 -1.08
CA THR A 343 24.32 -12.66 -0.30
C THR A 343 22.96 -12.38 0.34
N LEU A 344 22.54 -11.11 0.44
CA LEU A 344 21.25 -10.75 1.04
C LEU A 344 20.11 -11.51 0.36
N GLU A 345 19.24 -12.11 1.17
CA GLU A 345 18.13 -12.94 0.67
C GLU A 345 16.88 -12.11 0.30
N GLY A 346 16.75 -10.90 0.84
CA GLY A 346 15.61 -10.00 0.67
C GLY A 346 15.72 -8.75 1.53
N ALA A 347 14.71 -7.88 1.44
CA ALA A 347 14.62 -6.66 2.25
C ALA A 347 13.77 -6.89 3.50
N GLU A 348 14.24 -6.44 4.67
CA GLU A 348 13.52 -6.59 5.94
C GLU A 348 12.24 -5.74 5.96
N LEU A 349 11.12 -6.39 6.30
CA LEU A 349 9.87 -5.72 6.62
C LEU A 349 9.83 -5.38 8.11
N GLU A 350 9.10 -4.32 8.43
CA GLU A 350 8.89 -3.88 9.81
C GLU A 350 8.30 -5.01 10.67
N ASP A 351 8.92 -5.26 11.82
CA ASP A 351 8.55 -6.32 12.76
C ASP A 351 8.10 -5.78 14.12
N GLN A 352 8.13 -4.45 14.31
CA GLN A 352 7.67 -3.77 15.52
C GLN A 352 6.43 -2.88 15.25
N GLY A 353 5.63 -2.65 16.29
CA GLY A 353 4.47 -1.76 16.26
C GLY A 353 3.15 -2.44 16.62
N GLU A 354 2.06 -1.69 16.54
CA GLU A 354 0.69 -2.20 16.72
C GLU A 354 0.24 -3.02 15.49
N GLU A 355 -0.92 -3.67 15.60
CA GLU A 355 -1.58 -4.38 14.49
C GLU A 355 -1.86 -3.39 13.34
N GLY A 356 -1.00 -3.38 12.32
CA GLY A 356 -1.06 -2.45 11.19
C GLY A 356 0.28 -1.85 10.74
N THR A 357 1.27 -1.76 11.65
CA THR A 357 2.61 -1.26 11.30
C THR A 357 3.52 -2.38 10.77
N ALA A 358 3.41 -3.58 11.34
CA ALA A 358 4.21 -4.73 10.94
C ALA A 358 3.85 -5.23 9.53
N LEU A 359 4.85 -5.66 8.76
CA LEU A 359 4.78 -6.20 7.39
C LEU A 359 4.36 -5.23 6.28
N THR A 360 3.71 -4.11 6.60
CA THR A 360 3.21 -3.12 5.63
C THR A 360 4.22 -2.02 5.32
N HIS A 361 5.36 -2.05 6.00
CA HIS A 361 6.43 -1.05 5.92
C HIS A 361 7.80 -1.73 5.82
N TRP A 362 8.79 -0.96 5.35
CA TRP A 362 10.19 -1.33 5.47
C TRP A 362 10.67 -1.19 6.92
N GLU A 363 11.54 -2.10 7.37
CA GLU A 363 12.17 -2.04 8.70
C GLU A 363 13.00 -0.75 8.84
N LYS A 364 12.55 0.13 9.74
CA LYS A 364 13.16 1.46 9.90
C LYS A 364 14.61 1.40 10.34
N ARG A 365 15.00 0.41 11.14
CA ARG A 365 16.40 0.23 11.56
C ARG A 365 17.34 0.04 10.37
N VAL A 366 16.86 -0.57 9.29
CA VAL A 366 17.66 -0.92 8.11
C VAL A 366 17.59 0.17 7.06
N PHE A 367 16.41 0.77 6.85
CA PHE A 367 16.16 1.68 5.74
C PHE A 367 15.94 3.14 6.13
N GLU A 368 16.04 3.47 7.42
CA GLU A 368 15.96 4.81 8.01
C GLU A 368 15.06 5.79 7.26
N ASN A 369 15.61 6.59 6.34
CA ASN A 369 14.90 7.67 5.66
C ASN A 369 14.00 7.22 4.49
N GLU A 370 13.78 5.92 4.28
CA GLU A 370 12.76 5.41 3.37
C GLU A 370 11.37 5.93 3.78
N ALA A 371 10.63 6.47 2.81
CA ALA A 371 9.32 7.06 3.01
C ALA A 371 8.25 6.04 3.45
N MET A 372 8.45 4.75 3.15
CA MET A 372 7.59 3.61 3.52
C MET A 372 8.07 2.89 4.79
N THR A 373 8.81 3.56 5.67
CA THR A 373 9.01 3.09 7.04
C THR A 373 7.79 3.44 7.92
N GLY A 374 7.51 2.64 8.95
CA GLY A 374 6.30 2.79 9.77
C GLY A 374 6.22 4.04 10.66
N THR A 375 7.25 4.89 10.64
CA THR A 375 7.26 6.16 11.39
C THR A 375 7.98 7.24 10.61
N HIS A 376 7.42 8.45 10.61
CA HIS A 376 7.97 9.55 9.84
C HIS A 376 9.45 9.81 10.16
N THR A 377 10.22 10.08 9.11
CA THR A 377 11.67 10.33 9.14
C THR A 377 11.96 11.74 8.68
N GLN A 378 13.18 12.23 8.97
CA GLN A 378 13.64 13.49 8.40
C GLN A 378 14.05 13.24 6.95
N ASN A 379 13.53 14.05 6.02
CA ASN A 379 13.76 13.92 4.58
C ASN A 379 13.36 12.54 4.03
N PRO A 380 12.07 12.16 4.11
CA PRO A 380 11.59 10.87 3.60
C PRO A 380 11.82 10.77 2.09
N VAL A 381 12.33 9.62 1.64
CA VAL A 381 12.63 9.38 0.21
C VAL A 381 11.88 8.17 -0.32
N TYR A 382 11.33 8.31 -1.53
CA TYR A 382 10.81 7.20 -2.32
C TYR A 382 11.95 6.60 -3.13
N SER A 383 12.55 5.56 -2.58
CA SER A 383 13.80 5.00 -3.09
C SER A 383 13.58 4.01 -4.23
N ARG A 384 14.69 3.59 -4.85
CA ARG A 384 14.69 2.47 -5.81
C ARG A 384 14.14 1.18 -5.20
N LEU A 385 14.25 0.98 -3.88
CA LEU A 385 13.73 -0.20 -3.20
C LEU A 385 12.19 -0.24 -3.24
N THR A 386 11.54 0.88 -2.92
CA THR A 386 10.07 1.00 -2.97
C THR A 386 9.54 0.89 -4.39
N LEU A 387 10.21 1.53 -5.36
CA LEU A 387 9.86 1.38 -6.77
C LEU A 387 10.01 -0.08 -7.26
N ALA A 388 11.04 -0.79 -6.82
CA ALA A 388 11.21 -2.20 -7.12
C ALA A 388 10.10 -3.09 -6.55
N LEU A 389 9.63 -2.82 -5.33
CA LEU A 389 8.46 -3.51 -4.77
C LEU A 389 7.23 -3.30 -5.66
N MET A 390 6.99 -2.06 -6.10
CA MET A 390 5.85 -1.77 -6.98
C MET A 390 5.95 -2.47 -8.34
N GLU A 391 7.16 -2.60 -8.90
CA GLU A 391 7.39 -3.39 -10.12
C GLU A 391 7.16 -4.90 -9.89
N ASP A 392 7.62 -5.43 -8.74
CA ASP A 392 7.46 -6.83 -8.35
C ASP A 392 6.02 -7.22 -7.99
N THR A 393 5.09 -6.26 -7.87
CA THR A 393 3.65 -6.56 -7.83
C THR A 393 3.19 -7.33 -9.08
N GLY A 394 3.88 -7.12 -10.21
CA GLY A 394 3.49 -7.59 -11.54
C GLY A 394 2.41 -6.72 -12.21
N TRP A 395 1.90 -5.69 -11.52
CA TRP A 395 0.88 -4.77 -12.01
C TRP A 395 1.47 -3.58 -12.74
N TYR A 396 2.63 -3.12 -12.29
CA TYR A 396 3.30 -1.92 -12.77
C TYR A 396 4.71 -2.22 -13.29
N THR A 397 5.26 -1.30 -14.07
CA THR A 397 6.71 -1.14 -14.25
C THR A 397 7.11 0.21 -13.65
N ALA A 398 8.27 0.27 -13.00
CA ALA A 398 8.66 1.48 -12.28
C ALA A 398 9.61 2.37 -13.10
N ASN A 399 9.35 3.68 -13.08
CA ASN A 399 10.26 4.67 -13.62
C ASN A 399 11.33 5.03 -12.58
N TYR A 400 12.42 4.28 -12.58
CA TYR A 400 13.51 4.49 -11.62
C TYR A 400 14.25 5.83 -11.77
N SER A 401 13.98 6.65 -12.80
CA SER A 401 14.52 8.02 -12.85
C SER A 401 13.89 8.93 -11.78
N MET A 402 12.69 8.60 -11.30
CA MET A 402 12.00 9.26 -10.20
C MET A 402 12.54 8.86 -8.81
N ALA A 403 13.40 7.84 -8.76
CA ALA A 403 13.89 7.30 -7.50
C ALA A 403 14.81 8.31 -6.80
N GLN A 404 14.53 8.53 -5.51
CA GLN A 404 15.36 9.35 -4.66
C GLN A 404 16.45 8.49 -3.99
N TYR A 405 17.54 9.16 -3.59
CA TYR A 405 18.67 8.48 -2.98
C TYR A 405 18.35 8.07 -1.54
N LEU A 406 18.40 6.75 -1.28
CA LEU A 406 18.35 6.16 0.05
C LEU A 406 19.74 6.22 0.70
N SER A 407 19.84 6.76 1.92
CA SER A 407 21.14 7.07 2.54
C SER A 407 21.97 5.86 2.92
#